data_AF-A0A060SKE5-F1
#
_entry.id   AF-A0A060SKE5-F1
#
_cell.length_a   1.000
_cell.length_b   1.000
_cell.length_c   1.000
_cell.angle_alpha   90.00
_cell.angle_beta   90.00
_cell.angle_gamma   90.00
#
_symmetry.space_group_name_H-M   'P 1'
#
loop_
_entity.id
_entity.type
_entity.pdbx_description
1 polymer ?
#
loop_
_entity_poly.entity_id
_entity_poly.type
_entity_poly.pdbx_seq_one_letter_code
_entity_poly.pdbx_strand_id
1 'polypeptide(L)'
;MENLFGGMRTPPSESPTAEVVQGFSGILRRLWHDWSTIPVSDALPRPLYISRLVCASFVKLAGLLKDKTLLDTCREYCDTAGLWLIQDSYPISTAGLQALATEQLHAALMCGTFFERALVDLVVCTTDMNILRGAVDTAILRHARFDPEHAQELLAWATHRGIAPSSKVIVRVGIALARRGDSGHLERYVSHPRLEADERAQVANAYLRMYAMHGRRFMAPRAFAIAAPDMMLLSTEVSDSKLLFKHLWAALLVLLREGHAARAVSLAKDLASRHQSTISGAHYTELLSTLLCHRHFELAHAVLVDRARLQPDSASRWRAMFFHRACTGAPRLAPRLVKVERRIRWRAMPIIRTARSRKAAIVWSLHLPKVYGRASDPATACRAIRFLARLGRIRAAKMLYERICQEESPEVRTAAGNMILHGATQRLDRARSPAQRVRTVAYVYKTLVEKYAFVPDRVTVNILLKMLLLGKQLDAAQTRGLFDAVIRMGYPSGRAVTQDKRGTPKGAFDTSSTESVVVGDVAVPRLATPLMYARHVRPLYKSFIKAFYVLGDAQAARRVVGILKTLETGKASHLAKGQDWVVGGGGGQRQTGA
;
A
#
# COMPACT_ATOMS: atom_id res chain seq x y z
N MET A 1 3.08 3.31 12.97
CA MET A 1 2.40 3.77 11.73
C MET A 1 1.64 2.57 11.15
N GLU A 2 0.49 2.25 11.74
CA GLU A 2 -0.31 1.04 11.46
C GLU A 2 -1.56 1.31 10.59
N ASN A 3 -1.72 2.52 10.04
CA ASN A 3 -2.99 2.97 9.46
C ASN A 3 -3.01 3.15 7.94
N LEU A 4 -2.20 2.41 7.16
CA LEU A 4 -2.17 2.55 5.69
C LEU A 4 -2.67 1.34 4.90
N PHE A 5 -3.18 0.30 5.56
CA PHE A 5 -3.84 -0.85 4.92
C PHE A 5 -5.37 -0.74 5.00
N GLY A 6 -5.89 0.46 4.74
CA GLY A 6 -7.32 0.76 4.78
C GLY A 6 -8.11 0.05 3.69
N GLY A 7 -8.42 -1.23 3.89
CA GLY A 7 -9.82 -1.63 3.75
C GLY A 7 -10.61 -0.80 4.76
N MET A 8 -11.80 -0.30 4.40
CA MET A 8 -12.69 0.46 5.27
C MET A 8 -12.60 -0.06 6.72
N ARG A 9 -11.73 0.55 7.52
CA ARG A 9 -11.84 0.45 8.96
C ARG A 9 -13.05 1.31 9.20
N THR A 10 -14.19 0.66 9.41
CA THR A 10 -15.22 1.27 10.25
C THR A 10 -14.47 1.93 11.40
N PRO A 11 -14.77 3.22 11.71
CA PRO A 11 -14.15 3.88 12.86
C PRO A 11 -14.21 2.89 14.02
N PRO A 12 -13.11 2.69 14.78
CA PRO A 12 -13.08 1.70 15.84
C PRO A 12 -14.34 1.93 16.66
N SER A 13 -15.31 1.00 16.56
CA SER A 13 -16.57 1.18 17.26
C SER A 13 -16.17 1.37 18.70
N GLU A 14 -16.53 2.51 19.30
CA GLU A 14 -16.19 2.81 20.68
C GLU A 14 -16.52 1.56 21.49
N SER A 15 -15.48 0.89 21.98
CA SER A 15 -15.67 -0.31 22.77
C SER A 15 -16.59 0.09 23.92
N PRO A 16 -17.64 -0.67 24.21
CA PRO A 16 -18.58 -0.33 25.27
C PRO A 16 -17.80 0.01 26.54
N THR A 17 -18.26 1.04 27.26
CA THR A 17 -17.61 1.46 28.50
C THR A 17 -17.55 0.29 29.48
N ALA A 18 -16.51 0.24 30.32
CA ALA A 18 -16.32 -0.85 31.26
C ALA A 18 -17.55 -1.08 32.18
N GLU A 19 -18.24 0.01 32.53
CA GLU A 19 -19.49 -0.02 33.32
C GLU A 19 -20.62 -0.76 32.60
N VAL A 20 -20.80 -0.52 31.28
CA VAL A 20 -21.81 -1.21 30.48
C VAL A 20 -21.51 -2.71 30.41
N VAL A 21 -20.24 -3.07 30.19
CA VAL A 21 -19.81 -4.48 30.18
C VAL A 21 -20.09 -5.14 31.53
N GLN A 22 -19.76 -4.48 32.64
CA GLN A 22 -20.01 -4.98 34.00
C GLN A 22 -21.50 -5.14 34.29
N GLY A 23 -22.33 -4.18 33.86
CA GLY A 23 -23.79 -4.26 33.99
C GLY A 23 -24.39 -5.46 33.27
N PHE A 24 -23.98 -5.70 32.02
CA PHE A 24 -24.42 -6.87 31.25
C PHE A 24 -23.96 -8.19 31.88
N SER A 25 -22.72 -8.27 32.36
CA SER A 25 -22.23 -9.42 33.13
C SER A 25 -23.10 -9.73 34.34
N GLY A 26 -23.48 -8.70 35.12
CA GLY A 26 -24.37 -8.88 36.28
C GLY A 26 -25.75 -9.41 35.91
N ILE A 27 -26.34 -8.93 34.80
CA ILE A 27 -27.62 -9.43 34.30
C ILE A 27 -27.51 -10.89 33.86
N LEU A 28 -26.49 -11.24 33.08
CA LEU A 28 -26.31 -12.60 32.58
C LEU A 28 -26.05 -13.61 33.69
N ARG A 29 -25.27 -13.25 34.72
CA ARG A 29 -25.04 -14.11 35.89
C ARG A 29 -26.35 -14.38 36.65
N ARG A 30 -27.22 -13.38 36.81
CA ARG A 30 -28.55 -13.57 37.42
C ARG A 30 -29.43 -14.50 36.59
N LEU A 31 -29.55 -14.23 35.28
CA LEU A 31 -30.32 -15.10 34.37
C LEU A 31 -29.80 -16.53 34.34
N TRP A 32 -28.47 -16.71 34.40
CA TRP A 32 -27.85 -18.01 34.48
C TRP A 32 -28.19 -18.72 35.81
N HIS A 33 -28.09 -18.00 36.94
CA HIS A 33 -28.47 -18.51 38.25
C HIS A 33 -29.93 -18.97 38.26
N ASP A 34 -30.85 -18.09 37.86
CA ASP A 34 -32.29 -18.40 37.79
C ASP A 34 -32.58 -19.62 36.91
N TRP A 35 -31.85 -19.79 35.80
CA TRP A 35 -32.03 -20.94 34.91
C TRP A 35 -31.49 -22.26 35.47
N SER A 36 -30.36 -22.19 36.18
CA SER A 36 -29.61 -23.36 36.69
C SER A 36 -30.10 -23.86 38.06
N THR A 37 -30.80 -23.04 38.85
CA THR A 37 -31.32 -23.42 40.17
C THR A 37 -32.71 -24.03 40.16
N ILE A 38 -33.40 -24.07 39.01
CA ILE A 38 -34.73 -24.68 38.92
C ILE A 38 -34.63 -26.18 39.24
N PRO A 39 -35.31 -26.68 40.29
CA PRO A 39 -35.22 -28.08 40.70
C PRO A 39 -35.65 -29.04 39.60
N VAL A 40 -34.92 -30.16 39.46
CA VAL A 40 -35.26 -31.22 38.49
C VAL A 40 -36.63 -31.84 38.79
N SER A 41 -37.07 -31.82 40.04
CA SER A 41 -38.41 -32.29 40.45
C SER A 41 -39.55 -31.42 39.92
N ASP A 42 -39.29 -30.13 39.70
CA ASP A 42 -40.32 -29.13 39.45
C ASP A 42 -40.44 -28.76 37.97
N ALA A 43 -39.47 -29.19 37.15
CA ALA A 43 -39.42 -28.93 35.73
C ALA A 43 -39.66 -30.20 34.90
N LEU A 44 -40.36 -30.06 33.77
CA LEU A 44 -40.38 -31.08 32.74
C LEU A 44 -38.93 -31.45 32.36
N PRO A 45 -38.64 -32.75 32.12
CA PRO A 45 -37.29 -33.19 31.75
C PRO A 45 -36.80 -32.40 30.54
N ARG A 46 -35.75 -31.61 30.75
CA ARG A 46 -35.19 -30.72 29.72
C ARG A 46 -34.45 -31.58 28.69
N PRO A 47 -34.81 -31.51 27.39
CA PRO A 47 -34.07 -32.22 26.36
C PRO A 47 -32.58 -31.81 26.38
N LEU A 48 -31.68 -32.79 26.38
CA LEU A 48 -30.23 -32.57 26.51
C LEU A 48 -29.69 -31.57 25.49
N TYR A 49 -30.17 -31.65 24.25
CA TYR A 49 -29.82 -30.73 23.17
C TYR A 49 -30.18 -29.27 23.50
N ILE A 50 -31.35 -29.02 24.08
CA ILE A 50 -31.79 -27.66 24.45
C ILE A 50 -30.88 -27.13 25.57
N SER A 51 -30.61 -27.94 26.59
CA SER A 51 -29.71 -27.56 27.68
C SER A 51 -28.32 -27.18 27.16
N ARG A 52 -27.76 -27.96 26.21
CA ARG A 52 -26.47 -27.65 25.56
C ARG A 52 -26.50 -26.33 24.82
N LEU A 53 -27.55 -26.05 24.04
CA LEU A 53 -27.67 -24.80 23.29
C LEU A 53 -27.78 -23.58 24.21
N VAL A 54 -28.54 -23.70 25.30
CA VAL A 54 -28.66 -22.63 26.30
C VAL A 54 -27.30 -22.39 26.96
N CYS A 55 -26.62 -23.44 27.43
CA CYS A 55 -25.28 -23.32 28.01
C CYS A 55 -24.28 -22.72 27.02
N ALA A 56 -24.26 -23.19 25.78
CA ALA A 56 -23.40 -22.65 24.73
C ALA A 56 -23.64 -21.15 24.49
N SER A 57 -24.90 -20.71 24.59
CA SER A 57 -25.26 -19.29 24.46
C SER A 57 -24.71 -18.45 25.61
N PHE A 58 -24.84 -18.91 26.85
CA PHE A 58 -24.25 -18.23 28.02
C PHE A 58 -22.73 -18.22 27.98
N VAL A 59 -22.10 -19.34 27.62
CA VAL A 59 -20.64 -19.46 27.44
C VAL A 59 -20.14 -18.50 26.37
N LYS A 60 -20.82 -18.42 25.23
CA LYS A 60 -20.50 -17.46 24.16
C LYS A 60 -20.54 -16.02 24.67
N LEU A 61 -21.59 -15.66 25.41
CA LEU A 61 -21.75 -14.32 25.97
C LEU A 61 -20.68 -14.03 27.04
N ALA A 62 -20.34 -15.02 27.87
CA ALA A 62 -19.24 -14.93 28.82
C ALA A 62 -17.91 -14.62 28.11
N GLY A 63 -17.63 -15.30 26.99
CA GLY A 63 -16.47 -15.02 26.15
C GLY A 63 -16.45 -13.60 25.58
N LEU A 64 -17.59 -13.12 25.07
CA LEU A 64 -17.71 -11.77 24.50
C LEU A 64 -17.50 -10.67 25.56
N LEU A 65 -18.00 -10.89 26.78
CA LEU A 65 -17.84 -9.96 27.91
C LEU A 65 -16.53 -10.18 28.69
N LYS A 66 -15.77 -11.23 28.34
CA LYS A 66 -14.58 -11.69 29.08
C LYS A 66 -14.89 -12.00 30.56
N ASP A 67 -16.09 -12.51 30.82
CA ASP A 67 -16.58 -12.86 32.15
C ASP A 67 -16.16 -14.28 32.52
N LYS A 68 -14.95 -14.41 33.09
CA LYS A 68 -14.41 -15.72 33.48
C LYS A 68 -15.27 -16.42 34.55
N THR A 69 -15.86 -15.67 35.48
CA THR A 69 -16.71 -16.25 36.54
C THR A 69 -17.94 -16.92 35.93
N LEU A 70 -18.62 -16.26 35.00
CA LEU A 70 -19.77 -16.85 34.32
C LEU A 70 -19.36 -18.11 33.52
N LEU A 71 -18.22 -18.04 32.81
CA LEU A 71 -17.68 -19.20 32.09
C LEU A 71 -17.43 -20.40 33.01
N ASP A 72 -16.80 -20.18 34.16
CA ASP A 72 -16.48 -21.23 35.13
C ASP A 72 -17.76 -21.87 35.70
N THR A 73 -18.77 -21.05 36.06
CA THR A 73 -20.07 -21.58 36.55
C THR A 73 -20.86 -22.34 35.47
N CYS A 74 -20.77 -21.91 34.20
CA CYS A 74 -21.39 -22.63 33.10
C CYS A 74 -20.71 -23.99 32.89
N ARG A 75 -19.38 -24.03 32.99
CA ARG A 75 -18.59 -25.25 32.86
C ARG A 75 -18.93 -26.25 33.95
N GLU A 76 -18.94 -25.80 35.22
CA GLU A 76 -19.31 -26.65 36.37
C GLU A 76 -20.70 -27.25 36.18
N TYR A 77 -21.67 -26.45 35.76
CA TYR A 77 -23.01 -26.96 35.45
C TYR A 77 -23.01 -28.01 34.34
N CYS A 78 -22.24 -27.80 33.27
CA CYS A 78 -22.13 -28.77 32.17
C CYS A 78 -21.59 -30.12 32.67
N ASP A 79 -20.64 -30.09 33.60
CA ASP A 79 -20.07 -31.29 34.21
C ASP A 79 -21.11 -31.97 35.12
N THR A 80 -21.76 -31.21 36.03
CA THR A 80 -22.75 -31.77 36.97
C THR A 80 -24.00 -32.30 36.28
N ALA A 81 -24.47 -31.63 35.22
CA ALA A 81 -25.67 -32.01 34.49
C ALA A 81 -25.40 -33.05 33.38
N GLY A 82 -24.16 -33.57 33.27
CA GLY A 82 -23.80 -34.57 32.28
C GLY A 82 -23.93 -34.09 30.84
N LEU A 83 -23.80 -32.78 30.58
CA LEU A 83 -24.00 -32.20 29.26
C LEU A 83 -22.93 -32.62 28.25
N TRP A 84 -21.82 -33.20 28.70
CA TRP A 84 -20.77 -33.71 27.83
C TRP A 84 -21.01 -35.14 27.32
N LEU A 85 -21.98 -35.87 27.88
CA LEU A 85 -22.21 -37.28 27.56
C LEU A 85 -22.84 -37.46 26.18
N ILE A 86 -22.23 -38.25 25.30
CA ILE A 86 -22.82 -38.61 24.01
C ILE A 86 -23.95 -39.60 24.25
N GLN A 87 -25.12 -39.33 23.67
CA GLN A 87 -26.23 -40.29 23.61
C GLN A 87 -26.29 -40.83 22.18
N ASP A 88 -25.81 -42.06 21.99
CA ASP A 88 -25.66 -42.69 20.67
C ASP A 88 -26.97 -42.81 19.88
N SER A 89 -28.10 -42.78 20.58
CA SER A 89 -29.44 -42.93 19.99
C SER A 89 -29.92 -41.70 19.19
N TYR A 90 -29.26 -40.54 19.27
CA TYR A 90 -29.75 -39.31 18.64
C TYR A 90 -28.65 -38.48 17.94
N PRO A 91 -28.63 -38.38 16.60
CA PRO A 91 -27.62 -37.58 15.88
C PRO A 91 -27.69 -36.07 16.20
N ILE A 92 -28.83 -35.55 16.65
CA ILE A 92 -28.98 -34.15 17.11
C ILE A 92 -28.12 -33.87 18.36
N SER A 93 -27.82 -34.91 19.14
CA SER A 93 -26.98 -34.84 20.33
C SER A 93 -25.55 -34.37 19.99
N THR A 94 -24.97 -34.85 18.89
CA THR A 94 -23.57 -34.54 18.49
C THR A 94 -23.41 -33.08 18.04
N ALA A 95 -24.39 -32.55 17.29
CA ALA A 95 -24.38 -31.15 16.86
C ALA A 95 -24.45 -30.18 18.05
N GLY A 96 -25.32 -30.47 19.04
CA GLY A 96 -25.39 -29.68 20.26
C GLY A 96 -24.10 -29.73 21.09
N LEU A 97 -23.48 -30.91 21.18
CA LEU A 97 -22.22 -31.11 21.90
C LEU A 97 -21.06 -30.38 21.22
N GLN A 98 -20.97 -30.43 19.89
CA GLN A 98 -19.97 -29.69 19.13
C GLN A 98 -20.16 -28.17 19.27
N ALA A 99 -21.41 -27.68 19.28
CA ALA A 99 -21.69 -26.27 19.52
C ALA A 99 -21.22 -25.83 20.91
N LEU A 100 -21.55 -26.59 21.94
CA LEU A 100 -21.10 -26.34 23.32
C LEU A 100 -19.57 -26.34 23.44
N ALA A 101 -18.91 -27.37 22.89
CA ALA A 101 -17.46 -27.50 22.85
C ALA A 101 -16.78 -26.31 22.12
N THR A 102 -17.37 -25.86 21.00
CA THR A 102 -16.88 -24.70 20.24
C THR A 102 -16.94 -23.43 21.08
N GLU A 103 -18.09 -23.15 21.70
CA GLU A 103 -18.26 -21.93 22.50
C GLU A 103 -17.39 -21.98 23.76
N GLN A 104 -17.24 -23.15 24.40
CA GLN A 104 -16.37 -23.33 25.57
C GLN A 104 -14.92 -22.99 25.24
N LEU A 105 -14.38 -23.56 24.16
CA LEU A 105 -13.00 -23.28 23.73
C LEU A 105 -12.83 -21.80 23.37
N HIS A 106 -13.75 -21.24 22.59
CA HIS A 106 -13.66 -19.85 22.17
C HIS A 106 -13.75 -18.88 23.36
N ALA A 107 -14.70 -19.10 24.27
CA ALA A 107 -14.88 -18.27 25.45
C ALA A 107 -13.69 -18.34 26.40
N ALA A 108 -13.12 -19.52 26.61
CA ALA A 108 -11.90 -19.68 27.42
C ALA A 108 -10.74 -18.84 26.86
N LEU A 109 -10.50 -18.89 25.55
CA LEU A 109 -9.46 -18.08 24.90
C LEU A 109 -9.73 -16.59 25.02
N MET A 110 -10.98 -16.16 24.83
CA MET A 110 -11.38 -14.74 24.96
C MET A 110 -11.24 -14.21 26.39
N CYS A 111 -11.42 -15.08 27.39
CA CYS A 111 -11.19 -14.78 28.81
C CYS A 111 -9.70 -14.85 29.21
N GLY A 112 -8.79 -15.04 28.25
CA GLY A 112 -7.34 -15.03 28.49
C GLY A 112 -6.74 -16.35 28.96
N THR A 113 -7.49 -17.46 28.87
CA THR A 113 -6.94 -18.79 29.16
C THR A 113 -5.90 -19.16 28.09
N PHE A 114 -4.75 -19.66 28.53
CA PHE A 114 -3.68 -20.12 27.63
C PHE A 114 -4.14 -21.28 26.73
N PHE A 115 -3.70 -21.29 25.46
CA PHE A 115 -4.15 -22.24 24.44
C PHE A 115 -4.04 -23.70 24.87
N GLU A 116 -2.90 -24.07 25.46
CA GLU A 116 -2.67 -25.44 25.92
C GLU A 116 -3.68 -25.84 26.98
N ARG A 117 -3.93 -24.97 27.98
CA ARG A 117 -4.89 -25.24 29.04
C ARG A 117 -6.32 -25.35 28.50
N ALA A 118 -6.72 -24.43 27.61
CA ALA A 118 -8.05 -24.44 27.01
C ALA A 118 -8.30 -25.72 26.19
N LEU A 119 -7.29 -26.20 25.46
CA LEU A 119 -7.37 -27.47 24.72
C LEU A 119 -7.40 -28.69 25.63
N VAL A 120 -6.57 -28.73 26.69
CA VAL A 120 -6.60 -29.81 27.69
C VAL A 120 -7.97 -29.90 28.34
N ASP A 121 -8.51 -28.76 28.75
CA ASP A 121 -9.83 -28.67 29.36
C ASP A 121 -10.92 -29.21 28.42
N LEU A 122 -10.84 -28.89 27.12
CA LEU A 122 -11.76 -29.42 26.12
C LEU A 122 -11.64 -30.94 25.92
N VAL A 123 -10.42 -31.48 25.90
CA VAL A 123 -10.15 -32.92 25.75
C VAL A 123 -10.65 -33.71 26.96
N VAL A 124 -10.61 -33.13 28.16
CA VAL A 124 -11.20 -33.73 29.37
C VAL A 124 -12.73 -33.80 29.25
N CYS A 125 -13.36 -32.79 28.63
CA CYS A 125 -14.81 -32.76 28.47
C CYS A 125 -15.33 -33.79 27.45
N THR A 126 -14.62 -34.07 26.36
CA THR A 126 -15.08 -35.05 25.34
C THR A 126 -13.91 -35.81 24.73
N THR A 127 -14.07 -37.14 24.63
CA THR A 127 -13.09 -38.04 24.00
C THR A 127 -13.34 -38.26 22.51
N ASP A 128 -14.49 -37.83 21.98
CA ASP A 128 -14.80 -37.93 20.55
C ASP A 128 -13.94 -36.96 19.73
N MET A 129 -13.03 -37.53 18.94
CA MET A 129 -12.09 -36.78 18.10
C MET A 129 -12.75 -35.98 16.98
N ASN A 130 -13.91 -36.39 16.47
CA ASN A 130 -14.65 -35.64 15.45
C ASN A 130 -15.24 -34.37 16.05
N ILE A 131 -15.79 -34.47 17.27
CA ILE A 131 -16.32 -33.32 18.01
C ILE A 131 -15.19 -32.35 18.37
N LEU A 132 -14.08 -32.86 18.92
CA LEU A 132 -12.90 -32.05 19.24
C LEU A 132 -12.38 -31.31 18.00
N ARG A 133 -12.20 -32.03 16.88
CA ARG A 133 -11.74 -31.44 15.62
C ARG A 133 -12.72 -30.40 15.10
N GLY A 134 -14.02 -30.67 15.11
CA GLY A 134 -15.05 -29.74 14.65
C GLY A 134 -15.12 -28.46 15.50
N ALA A 135 -14.95 -28.59 16.81
CA ALA A 135 -14.91 -27.45 17.75
C ALA A 135 -13.66 -26.59 17.54
N VAL A 136 -12.48 -27.22 17.47
CA VAL A 136 -11.20 -26.55 17.22
C VAL A 136 -11.20 -25.86 15.86
N ASP A 137 -11.65 -26.54 14.79
CA ASP A 137 -11.75 -25.97 13.46
C ASP A 137 -12.62 -24.70 13.45
N THR A 138 -13.77 -24.75 14.12
CA THR A 138 -14.69 -23.61 14.19
C THR A 138 -14.11 -22.46 15.00
N ALA A 139 -13.45 -22.74 16.13
CA ALA A 139 -12.78 -21.74 16.95
C ALA A 139 -11.64 -21.04 16.17
N ILE A 140 -10.77 -21.80 15.50
CA ILE A 140 -9.68 -21.25 14.67
C ILE A 140 -10.25 -20.36 13.56
N LEU A 141 -11.31 -20.78 12.87
CA LEU A 141 -11.94 -19.98 11.82
C LEU A 141 -12.54 -18.66 12.33
N ARG A 142 -13.05 -18.63 13.56
CA ARG A 142 -13.52 -17.40 14.20
C ARG A 142 -12.35 -16.49 14.50
N HIS A 143 -11.31 -16.99 15.15
CA HIS A 143 -10.11 -16.21 15.45
C HIS A 143 -9.42 -15.70 14.18
N ALA A 144 -9.35 -16.48 13.11
CA ALA A 144 -8.71 -16.06 11.86
C ALA A 144 -9.32 -14.79 11.24
N ARG A 145 -10.59 -14.47 11.55
CA ARG A 145 -11.25 -13.25 11.06
C ARG A 145 -10.83 -12.00 11.83
N PHE A 146 -10.54 -12.12 13.12
CA PHE A 146 -10.27 -11.00 14.02
C PHE A 146 -8.79 -10.88 14.34
N ASP A 147 -8.17 -12.01 14.67
CA ASP A 147 -6.77 -12.14 15.03
C ASP A 147 -6.16 -13.42 14.40
N PRO A 148 -5.65 -13.32 13.16
CA PRO A 148 -5.02 -14.46 12.50
C PRO A 148 -3.73 -14.97 13.15
N GLU A 149 -3.06 -14.18 13.99
CA GLU A 149 -1.85 -14.63 14.71
C GLU A 149 -2.26 -15.59 15.84
N HIS A 150 -3.25 -15.22 16.64
CA HIS A 150 -3.83 -16.12 17.66
C HIS A 150 -4.45 -17.38 17.03
N ALA A 151 -5.09 -17.25 15.86
CA ALA A 151 -5.61 -18.40 15.14
C ALA A 151 -4.50 -19.38 14.72
N GLN A 152 -3.34 -18.85 14.33
CA GLN A 152 -2.17 -19.62 13.95
C GLN A 152 -1.51 -20.32 15.16
N GLU A 153 -1.46 -19.65 16.31
CA GLU A 153 -0.98 -20.27 17.55
C GLU A 153 -1.90 -21.41 17.98
N LEU A 154 -3.23 -21.19 17.97
CA LEU A 154 -4.21 -22.24 18.27
C LEU A 154 -4.09 -23.43 17.31
N LEU A 155 -3.87 -23.18 16.00
CA LEU A 155 -3.62 -24.22 15.01
C LEU A 155 -2.38 -25.06 15.35
N ALA A 156 -1.29 -24.41 15.76
CA ALA A 156 -0.04 -25.07 16.14
C ALA A 156 -0.23 -25.93 17.41
N TRP A 157 -0.86 -25.38 18.45
CA TRP A 157 -1.12 -26.09 19.70
C TRP A 157 -2.08 -27.28 19.52
N ALA A 158 -3.15 -27.12 18.73
CA ALA A 158 -4.06 -28.21 18.41
C ALA A 158 -3.35 -29.36 17.69
N THR A 159 -2.51 -29.02 16.70
CA THR A 159 -1.71 -30.01 15.95
C THR A 159 -0.73 -30.73 16.87
N HIS A 160 -0.06 -30.01 17.79
CA HIS A 160 0.85 -30.61 18.77
C HIS A 160 0.15 -31.59 19.72
N ARG A 161 -1.13 -31.34 20.04
CA ARG A 161 -1.98 -32.21 20.87
C ARG A 161 -2.67 -33.33 20.08
N GLY A 162 -2.29 -33.57 18.82
CA GLY A 162 -2.88 -34.62 17.98
C GLY A 162 -4.29 -34.30 17.46
N ILE A 163 -4.84 -33.11 17.72
CA ILE A 163 -6.10 -32.66 17.14
C ILE A 163 -5.80 -32.05 15.77
N ALA A 164 -5.79 -32.90 14.74
CA ALA A 164 -5.39 -32.51 13.39
C ALA A 164 -6.46 -31.63 12.70
N PRO A 165 -6.25 -30.30 12.58
CA PRO A 165 -7.28 -29.39 12.03
C PRO A 165 -7.51 -29.67 10.54
N SER A 166 -8.68 -29.36 9.97
CA SER A 166 -8.92 -29.60 8.54
C SER A 166 -8.10 -28.69 7.62
N SER A 167 -7.81 -29.17 6.41
CA SER A 167 -7.07 -28.40 5.40
C SER A 167 -7.72 -27.05 5.10
N LYS A 168 -9.05 -27.01 5.04
CA LYS A 168 -9.86 -25.78 4.91
C LYS A 168 -9.53 -24.74 5.98
N VAL A 169 -9.32 -25.16 7.23
CA VAL A 169 -8.95 -24.26 8.33
C VAL A 169 -7.53 -23.73 8.13
N ILE A 170 -6.58 -24.60 7.82
CA ILE A 170 -5.17 -24.24 7.56
C ILE A 170 -5.10 -23.20 6.43
N VAL A 171 -5.81 -23.42 5.32
CA VAL A 171 -5.89 -22.46 4.18
C VAL A 171 -6.47 -21.12 4.63
N ARG A 172 -7.53 -21.12 5.43
CA ARG A 172 -8.19 -19.88 5.89
C ARG A 172 -7.30 -19.06 6.81
N VAL A 173 -6.54 -19.70 7.70
CA VAL A 173 -5.54 -19.00 8.54
C VAL A 173 -4.44 -18.41 7.67
N GLY A 174 -3.87 -19.18 6.73
CA GLY A 174 -2.83 -18.69 5.81
C GLY A 174 -3.28 -17.48 4.96
N ILE A 175 -4.51 -17.50 4.44
CA ILE A 175 -5.10 -16.36 3.72
C ILE A 175 -5.30 -15.15 4.63
N ALA A 176 -5.74 -15.38 5.87
CA ALA A 176 -5.98 -14.29 6.83
C ALA A 176 -4.68 -13.60 7.27
N LEU A 177 -3.61 -14.38 7.52
CA LEU A 177 -2.27 -13.86 7.80
C LEU A 177 -1.75 -13.00 6.64
N ALA A 178 -1.87 -13.49 5.40
CA ALA A 178 -1.49 -12.72 4.21
C ALA A 178 -2.23 -11.37 4.16
N ARG A 179 -3.55 -11.37 4.37
CA ARG A 179 -4.39 -10.16 4.35
C ARG A 179 -4.06 -9.17 5.47
N ARG A 180 -3.65 -9.65 6.65
CA ARG A 180 -3.17 -8.79 7.76
C ARG A 180 -1.80 -8.18 7.48
N GLY A 181 -1.07 -8.71 6.51
CA GLY A 181 0.24 -8.20 6.11
C GLY A 181 1.41 -8.97 6.70
N ASP A 182 1.16 -10.12 7.34
CA ASP A 182 2.21 -10.96 7.89
C ASP A 182 2.82 -11.85 6.80
N SER A 183 4.03 -11.51 6.37
CA SER A 183 4.77 -12.28 5.36
C SER A 183 5.57 -13.46 5.94
N GLY A 184 5.77 -13.52 7.26
CA GLY A 184 6.69 -14.48 7.90
C GLY A 184 6.24 -15.93 7.80
N HIS A 185 4.95 -16.15 7.61
CA HIS A 185 4.35 -17.48 7.55
C HIS A 185 4.24 -18.07 6.14
N LEU A 186 4.67 -17.34 5.11
CA LEU A 186 4.46 -17.75 3.72
C LEU A 186 4.99 -19.16 3.40
N GLU A 187 6.25 -19.41 3.72
CA GLU A 187 6.94 -20.68 3.42
C GLU A 187 6.23 -21.86 4.09
N ARG A 188 5.82 -21.69 5.35
CA ARG A 188 5.11 -22.71 6.13
C ARG A 188 3.82 -23.18 5.46
N TYR A 189 3.06 -22.28 4.84
CA TYR A 189 1.79 -22.64 4.19
C TYR A 189 1.94 -23.09 2.74
N VAL A 190 2.89 -22.51 1.99
CA VAL A 190 3.15 -22.92 0.60
C VAL A 190 3.80 -24.30 0.52
N SER A 191 4.50 -24.72 1.57
CA SER A 191 5.14 -26.05 1.66
C SER A 191 4.43 -26.97 2.67
N HIS A 192 3.17 -26.68 3.02
CA HIS A 192 2.47 -27.44 4.06
C HIS A 192 2.11 -28.86 3.56
N PRO A 193 2.52 -29.93 4.25
CA PRO A 193 2.39 -31.31 3.74
C PRO A 193 0.94 -31.82 3.72
N ARG A 194 0.05 -31.24 4.54
CA ARG A 194 -1.38 -31.62 4.60
C ARG A 194 -2.27 -30.84 3.63
N LEU A 195 -1.70 -29.96 2.81
CA LEU A 195 -2.46 -29.14 1.87
C LEU A 195 -2.24 -29.65 0.44
N GLU A 196 -3.34 -29.82 -0.28
CA GLU A 196 -3.30 -30.14 -1.70
C GLU A 196 -2.71 -28.98 -2.52
N ALA A 197 -2.26 -29.22 -3.75
CA ALA A 197 -1.67 -28.19 -4.60
C ALA A 197 -2.62 -26.98 -4.80
N ASP A 198 -3.91 -27.24 -5.06
CA ASP A 198 -4.92 -26.18 -5.23
C ASP A 198 -5.13 -25.36 -3.95
N GLU A 199 -5.02 -25.98 -2.78
CA GLU A 199 -5.13 -25.33 -1.47
C GLU A 199 -3.90 -24.46 -1.15
N ARG A 200 -2.70 -25.00 -1.38
CA ARG A 200 -1.43 -24.25 -1.29
C ARG A 200 -1.47 -23.03 -2.23
N ALA A 201 -2.03 -23.18 -3.43
CA ALA A 201 -2.13 -22.13 -4.41
C ALA A 201 -3.10 -21.01 -4.00
N GLN A 202 -4.19 -21.32 -3.28
CA GLN A 202 -5.07 -20.31 -2.71
C GLN A 202 -4.34 -19.42 -1.70
N VAL A 203 -3.50 -20.02 -0.85
CA VAL A 203 -2.68 -19.25 0.10
C VAL A 203 -1.64 -18.42 -0.64
N ALA A 204 -0.86 -19.03 -1.55
CA ALA A 204 0.14 -18.31 -2.36
C ALA A 204 -0.47 -17.11 -3.11
N ASN A 205 -1.65 -17.28 -3.69
CA ASN A 205 -2.39 -16.21 -4.35
C ASN A 205 -2.69 -15.02 -3.44
N ALA A 206 -3.07 -15.26 -2.18
CA ALA A 206 -3.31 -14.20 -1.22
C ALA A 206 -2.03 -13.38 -0.94
N TYR A 207 -0.90 -14.05 -0.70
CA TYR A 207 0.39 -13.39 -0.50
C TYR A 207 0.85 -12.62 -1.74
N LEU A 208 0.74 -13.21 -2.94
CA LEU A 208 1.12 -12.56 -4.19
C LEU A 208 0.28 -11.32 -4.47
N ARG A 209 -1.03 -11.38 -4.22
CA ARG A 209 -1.91 -10.21 -4.35
C ARG A 209 -1.51 -9.11 -3.38
N MET A 210 -1.22 -9.44 -2.12
CA MET A 210 -0.78 -8.47 -1.12
C MET A 210 0.57 -7.84 -1.48
N TYR A 211 1.52 -8.63 -1.99
CA TYR A 211 2.79 -8.10 -2.50
C TYR A 211 2.61 -7.25 -3.76
N ALA A 212 1.74 -7.64 -4.69
CA ALA A 212 1.45 -6.84 -5.88
C ALA A 212 0.80 -5.48 -5.53
N MET A 213 -0.03 -5.42 -4.48
CA MET A 213 -0.68 -4.19 -4.03
C MET A 213 0.23 -3.29 -3.19
N HIS A 214 1.05 -3.88 -2.31
CA HIS A 214 1.79 -3.12 -1.29
C HIS A 214 3.32 -3.16 -1.44
N GLY A 215 3.84 -4.01 -2.33
CA GLY A 215 5.26 -4.19 -2.62
C GLY A 215 6.09 -4.41 -1.36
N ARG A 216 7.19 -3.65 -1.27
CA ARG A 216 8.13 -3.71 -0.13
C ARG A 216 7.50 -3.51 1.25
N ARG A 217 6.30 -2.90 1.34
CA ARG A 217 5.64 -2.63 2.62
C ARG A 217 5.03 -3.89 3.23
N PHE A 218 4.70 -4.85 2.39
CA PHE A 218 4.17 -6.14 2.82
C PHE A 218 5.28 -7.15 3.07
N MET A 219 6.20 -7.30 2.10
CA MET A 219 7.27 -8.29 2.16
C MET A 219 8.55 -7.69 1.58
N ALA A 220 9.71 -8.02 2.17
CA ALA A 220 10.99 -7.61 1.61
C ALA A 220 11.15 -8.18 0.19
N PRO A 221 11.56 -7.39 -0.82
CA PRO A 221 11.69 -7.89 -2.20
C PRO A 221 12.62 -9.09 -2.35
N ARG A 222 13.65 -9.19 -1.49
CA ARG A 222 14.54 -10.35 -1.41
C ARG A 222 13.83 -11.61 -0.92
N ALA A 223 13.00 -11.50 0.11
CA ALA A 223 12.21 -12.62 0.62
C ALA A 223 11.22 -13.13 -0.44
N PHE A 224 10.55 -12.22 -1.15
CA PHE A 224 9.72 -12.60 -2.30
C PHE A 224 10.53 -13.33 -3.39
N ALA A 225 11.72 -12.82 -3.73
CA ALA A 225 12.56 -13.44 -4.75
C ALA A 225 13.12 -14.83 -4.36
N ILE A 226 13.16 -15.14 -3.06
CA ILE A 226 13.52 -16.46 -2.51
C ILE A 226 12.32 -17.41 -2.59
N ALA A 227 11.11 -16.95 -2.24
CA ALA A 227 9.89 -17.78 -2.25
C ALA A 227 9.25 -17.95 -3.65
N ALA A 228 9.56 -17.07 -4.61
CA ALA A 228 8.97 -17.09 -5.95
C ALA A 228 9.18 -18.43 -6.72
N PRO A 229 10.36 -19.08 -6.70
CA PRO A 229 10.56 -20.37 -7.35
C PRO A 229 9.58 -21.45 -6.88
N ASP A 230 9.31 -21.54 -5.57
CA ASP A 230 8.39 -22.54 -5.01
C ASP A 230 6.95 -22.26 -5.47
N MET A 231 6.54 -20.99 -5.51
CA MET A 231 5.24 -20.62 -6.07
C MET A 231 5.13 -20.90 -7.57
N MET A 232 6.24 -20.80 -8.32
CA MET A 232 6.28 -21.16 -9.74
C MET A 232 6.22 -22.67 -9.94
N LEU A 233 6.82 -23.46 -9.06
CA LEU A 233 6.67 -24.92 -9.05
C LEU A 233 5.24 -25.30 -8.72
N LEU A 234 4.66 -24.70 -7.68
CA LEU A 234 3.27 -24.90 -7.34
C LEU A 234 2.33 -24.57 -8.51
N SER A 235 2.63 -23.54 -9.30
CA SER A 235 1.81 -23.19 -10.47
C SER A 235 1.76 -24.25 -11.58
N THR A 236 2.69 -25.21 -11.59
CA THR A 236 2.65 -26.36 -12.52
C THR A 236 1.92 -27.57 -11.95
N GLU A 237 1.62 -27.59 -10.65
CA GLU A 237 0.94 -28.69 -9.95
C GLU A 237 -0.59 -28.48 -9.83
N VAL A 238 -1.06 -27.26 -10.06
CA VAL A 238 -2.44 -26.80 -9.83
C VAL A 238 -3.32 -27.03 -11.05
N SER A 239 -4.59 -27.40 -10.82
CA SER A 239 -5.55 -27.70 -11.90
C SER A 239 -5.88 -26.47 -12.76
N ASP A 240 -6.05 -25.29 -12.15
CA ASP A 240 -6.19 -23.99 -12.83
C ASP A 240 -5.09 -23.01 -12.40
N SER A 241 -4.02 -22.94 -13.20
CA SER A 241 -2.88 -22.09 -12.93
C SER A 241 -3.10 -20.60 -13.28
N LYS A 242 -4.20 -20.23 -13.95
CA LYS A 242 -4.38 -18.88 -14.54
C LYS A 242 -4.35 -17.77 -13.50
N LEU A 243 -5.06 -17.95 -12.38
CA LEU A 243 -5.13 -16.94 -11.33
C LEU A 243 -3.77 -16.77 -10.63
N LEU A 244 -3.08 -17.88 -10.35
CA LEU A 244 -1.76 -17.88 -9.74
C LEU A 244 -0.71 -17.24 -10.65
N PHE A 245 -0.72 -17.60 -11.94
CA PHE A 245 0.12 -16.98 -12.96
C PHE A 245 -0.09 -15.46 -13.03
N LYS A 246 -1.34 -14.99 -13.05
CA LYS A 246 -1.67 -13.56 -13.10
C LYS A 246 -1.08 -12.81 -11.91
N HIS A 247 -1.23 -13.33 -10.69
CA HIS A 247 -0.69 -12.68 -9.49
C HIS A 247 0.84 -12.79 -9.40
N LEU A 248 1.44 -13.90 -9.83
CA LEU A 248 2.90 -14.05 -9.97
C LEU A 248 3.45 -12.98 -10.91
N TRP A 249 2.84 -12.81 -12.08
CA TRP A 249 3.27 -11.80 -13.06
C TRP A 249 3.20 -10.39 -12.48
N ALA A 250 2.09 -10.03 -11.83
CA ALA A 250 1.94 -8.74 -11.17
C ALA A 250 3.00 -8.51 -10.08
N ALA A 251 3.28 -9.53 -9.26
CA ALA A 251 4.30 -9.50 -8.23
C ALA A 251 5.72 -9.32 -8.81
N LEU A 252 6.05 -9.96 -9.93
CA LEU A 252 7.32 -9.80 -10.63
C LEU A 252 7.52 -8.36 -11.15
N LEU A 253 6.45 -7.73 -11.66
CA LEU A 253 6.51 -6.33 -12.08
C LEU A 253 6.74 -5.40 -10.90
N VAL A 254 6.21 -5.70 -9.71
CA VAL A 254 6.52 -4.96 -8.49
C VAL A 254 7.96 -5.18 -8.06
N LEU A 255 8.47 -6.41 -8.09
CA LEU A 255 9.87 -6.72 -7.80
C LEU A 255 10.85 -5.91 -8.67
N LEU A 256 10.52 -5.75 -9.96
CA LEU A 256 11.27 -4.89 -10.87
C LEU A 256 11.25 -3.42 -10.41
N ARG A 257 10.07 -2.88 -10.06
CA ARG A 257 9.89 -1.49 -9.60
C ARG A 257 10.69 -1.20 -8.33
N GLU A 258 10.87 -2.21 -7.47
CA GLU A 258 11.64 -2.17 -6.23
C GLU A 258 13.17 -2.32 -6.45
N GLY A 259 13.64 -2.28 -7.70
CA GLY A 259 15.07 -2.25 -8.04
C GLY A 259 15.70 -3.63 -8.26
N HIS A 260 14.93 -4.72 -8.22
CA HIS A 260 15.41 -6.09 -8.45
C HIS A 260 15.19 -6.56 -9.89
N ALA A 261 15.42 -5.68 -10.87
CA ALA A 261 15.05 -5.90 -12.27
C ALA A 261 15.69 -7.16 -12.90
N ALA A 262 16.99 -7.41 -12.66
CA ALA A 262 17.67 -8.58 -13.22
C ALA A 262 17.05 -9.89 -12.74
N ARG A 263 16.79 -10.00 -11.42
CA ARG A 263 16.15 -11.17 -10.82
C ARG A 263 14.70 -11.32 -11.28
N ALA A 264 13.95 -10.22 -11.37
CA ALA A 264 12.58 -10.24 -11.88
C ALA A 264 12.51 -10.71 -13.34
N VAL A 265 13.45 -10.29 -14.20
CA VAL A 265 13.52 -10.78 -15.60
C VAL A 265 13.86 -12.26 -15.66
N SER A 266 14.81 -12.75 -14.85
CA SER A 266 15.12 -14.19 -14.76
C SER A 266 13.87 -14.98 -14.39
N LEU A 267 13.22 -14.62 -13.27
CA LEU A 267 12.00 -15.27 -12.81
C LEU A 267 10.86 -15.18 -13.84
N ALA A 268 10.71 -14.06 -14.55
CA ALA A 268 9.72 -13.93 -15.62
C ALA A 268 10.00 -14.87 -16.80
N LYS A 269 11.28 -15.12 -17.14
CA LYS A 269 11.66 -16.10 -18.17
C LYS A 269 11.36 -17.52 -17.71
N ASP A 270 11.65 -17.84 -16.46
CA ASP A 270 11.38 -19.16 -15.86
C ASP A 270 9.87 -19.42 -15.77
N LEU A 271 9.08 -18.41 -15.39
CA LEU A 271 7.63 -18.50 -15.40
C LEU A 271 7.07 -18.68 -16.83
N ALA A 272 7.64 -17.95 -17.80
CA ALA A 272 7.25 -18.05 -19.20
C ALA A 272 7.57 -19.41 -19.83
N SER A 273 8.69 -20.05 -19.45
CA SER A 273 9.05 -21.37 -19.97
C SER A 273 8.14 -22.47 -19.43
N ARG A 274 7.63 -22.32 -18.21
CA ARG A 274 6.64 -23.22 -17.58
C ARG A 274 5.22 -23.03 -18.11
N HIS A 275 4.84 -21.80 -18.49
CA HIS A 275 3.48 -21.44 -18.90
C HIS A 275 3.40 -20.88 -20.33
N GLN A 276 3.97 -21.60 -21.29
CA GLN A 276 4.10 -21.13 -22.68
C GLN A 276 2.75 -20.82 -23.35
N SER A 277 1.70 -21.59 -23.04
CA SER A 277 0.34 -21.40 -23.58
C SER A 277 -0.37 -20.19 -22.98
N THR A 278 -0.05 -19.81 -21.73
CA THR A 278 -0.71 -18.71 -21.02
C THR A 278 -0.06 -17.36 -21.33
N ILE A 279 1.23 -17.34 -21.69
CA ILE A 279 1.96 -16.10 -21.89
C ILE A 279 1.69 -15.45 -23.25
N SER A 280 0.79 -14.47 -23.26
CA SER A 280 0.54 -13.62 -24.43
C SER A 280 1.61 -12.54 -24.64
N GLY A 281 1.69 -11.98 -25.86
CA GLY A 281 2.54 -10.82 -26.17
C GLY A 281 2.22 -9.57 -25.34
N ALA A 282 1.03 -9.50 -24.72
CA ALA A 282 0.68 -8.42 -23.81
C ALA A 282 1.55 -8.41 -22.54
N HIS A 283 1.85 -9.60 -21.99
CA HIS A 283 2.72 -9.74 -20.82
C HIS A 283 4.12 -9.18 -21.09
N TYR A 284 4.75 -9.57 -22.21
CA TYR A 284 6.05 -9.02 -22.60
C TYR A 284 6.01 -7.52 -22.88
N THR A 285 4.91 -7.01 -23.45
CA THR A 285 4.71 -5.56 -23.61
C THR A 285 4.74 -4.85 -22.25
N GLU A 286 4.09 -5.41 -21.25
CA GLU A 286 4.06 -4.86 -19.88
C GLU A 286 5.44 -4.93 -19.20
N LEU A 287 6.14 -6.06 -19.32
CA LEU A 287 7.50 -6.24 -18.79
C LEU A 287 8.48 -5.24 -19.42
N LEU A 288 8.50 -5.14 -20.75
CA LEU A 288 9.35 -4.20 -21.48
C LEU A 288 9.00 -2.75 -21.13
N SER A 289 7.71 -2.41 -21.08
CA SER A 289 7.25 -1.07 -20.68
C SER A 289 7.73 -0.72 -19.27
N THR A 290 7.66 -1.68 -18.34
CA THR A 290 8.10 -1.49 -16.94
C THR A 290 9.62 -1.32 -16.86
N LEU A 291 10.42 -2.18 -17.52
CA LEU A 291 11.88 -2.04 -17.59
C LEU A 291 12.29 -0.68 -18.16
N LEU A 292 11.66 -0.24 -19.25
CA LEU A 292 11.92 1.04 -19.89
C LEU A 292 11.53 2.23 -19.03
N CYS A 293 10.39 2.16 -18.32
CA CYS A 293 9.96 3.19 -17.37
C CYS A 293 10.97 3.37 -16.23
N HIS A 294 11.55 2.26 -15.75
CA HIS A 294 12.57 2.25 -14.70
C HIS A 294 14.01 2.35 -15.23
N ARG A 295 14.19 2.65 -16.53
CA ARG A 295 15.48 2.89 -17.19
C ARG A 295 16.43 1.68 -17.21
N HIS A 296 15.92 0.47 -17.10
CA HIS A 296 16.69 -0.77 -17.27
C HIS A 296 16.81 -1.14 -18.76
N PHE A 297 17.46 -0.28 -19.56
CA PHE A 297 17.50 -0.40 -21.02
C PHE A 297 18.23 -1.66 -21.51
N GLU A 298 19.30 -2.07 -20.84
CA GLU A 298 20.09 -3.26 -21.23
C GLU A 298 19.28 -4.55 -21.04
N LEU A 299 18.62 -4.70 -19.88
CA LEU A 299 17.71 -5.81 -19.61
C LEU A 299 16.51 -5.80 -20.57
N ALA A 300 15.93 -4.63 -20.86
CA ALA A 300 14.84 -4.51 -21.82
C ALA A 300 15.28 -4.93 -23.23
N HIS A 301 16.49 -4.56 -23.65
CA HIS A 301 17.05 -4.99 -24.93
C HIS A 301 17.27 -6.49 -24.97
N ALA A 302 17.84 -7.08 -23.91
CA ALA A 302 18.04 -8.52 -23.82
C ALA A 302 16.71 -9.30 -23.92
N VAL A 303 15.66 -8.84 -23.23
CA VAL A 303 14.31 -9.43 -23.32
C VAL A 303 13.72 -9.24 -24.73
N LEU A 304 13.92 -8.07 -25.34
CA LEU A 304 13.44 -7.80 -26.70
C LEU A 304 14.08 -8.74 -27.72
N VAL A 305 15.42 -8.90 -27.70
CA VAL A 305 16.15 -9.75 -28.64
C VAL A 305 15.73 -11.21 -28.49
N ASP A 306 15.59 -11.68 -27.25
CA ASP A 306 15.14 -13.03 -26.91
C ASP A 306 13.72 -13.30 -27.46
N ARG A 307 12.77 -12.42 -27.17
CA ARG A 307 11.34 -12.66 -27.48
C ARG A 307 10.90 -12.22 -28.87
N ALA A 308 11.61 -11.31 -29.52
CA ALA A 308 11.34 -10.92 -30.90
C ALA A 308 11.51 -12.08 -31.89
N ARG A 309 12.35 -13.07 -31.56
CA ARG A 309 12.52 -14.29 -32.36
C ARG A 309 11.31 -15.22 -32.26
N LEU A 310 10.71 -15.30 -31.07
CA LEU A 310 9.58 -16.19 -30.78
C LEU A 310 8.23 -15.60 -31.18
N GLN A 311 8.10 -14.27 -31.22
CA GLN A 311 6.84 -13.57 -31.54
C GLN A 311 7.07 -12.45 -32.56
N PRO A 312 7.28 -12.78 -33.86
CA PRO A 312 7.63 -11.81 -34.89
C PRO A 312 6.57 -10.71 -35.08
N ASP A 313 5.28 -11.05 -34.91
CA ASP A 313 4.16 -10.10 -35.06
C ASP A 313 4.22 -8.97 -34.02
N SER A 314 4.57 -9.30 -32.78
CA SER A 314 4.71 -8.32 -31.69
C SER A 314 6.07 -7.63 -31.69
N ALA A 315 7.10 -8.24 -32.28
CA ALA A 315 8.47 -7.72 -32.30
C ALA A 315 8.58 -6.30 -32.86
N SER A 316 7.86 -6.01 -33.96
CA SER A 316 7.85 -4.67 -34.58
C SER A 316 7.34 -3.60 -33.63
N ARG A 317 6.25 -3.90 -32.90
CA ARG A 317 5.66 -3.00 -31.89
C ARG A 317 6.59 -2.81 -30.71
N TRP A 318 7.21 -3.88 -30.20
CA TRP A 318 8.14 -3.80 -29.08
C TRP A 318 9.41 -3.03 -29.41
N ARG A 319 9.99 -3.24 -30.60
CA ARG A 319 11.12 -2.45 -31.12
C ARG A 319 10.76 -0.97 -31.15
N ALA A 320 9.62 -0.61 -31.74
CA ALA A 320 9.18 0.78 -31.80
C ALA A 320 9.03 1.40 -30.38
N MET A 321 8.43 0.67 -29.44
CA MET A 321 8.31 1.10 -28.04
C MET A 321 9.67 1.28 -27.37
N PHE A 322 10.57 0.31 -27.55
CA PHE A 322 11.93 0.34 -27.02
C PHE A 322 12.70 1.55 -27.53
N PHE A 323 12.77 1.76 -28.86
CA PHE A 323 13.47 2.89 -29.45
C PHE A 323 12.87 4.23 -29.02
N HIS A 324 11.54 4.35 -29.00
CA HIS A 324 10.87 5.58 -28.55
C HIS A 324 11.25 5.93 -27.10
N ARG A 325 11.23 4.96 -26.19
CA ARG A 325 11.57 5.15 -24.77
C ARG A 325 13.07 5.33 -24.54
N ALA A 326 13.92 4.59 -25.24
CA ALA A 326 15.37 4.72 -25.16
C ALA A 326 15.84 6.09 -25.66
N CYS A 327 15.30 6.58 -26.78
CA CYS A 327 15.66 7.89 -27.32
C CYS A 327 15.20 9.07 -26.44
N THR A 328 14.12 8.90 -25.68
CA THR A 328 13.60 9.93 -24.76
C THR A 328 14.23 9.87 -23.37
N GLY A 329 14.58 8.67 -22.88
CA GLY A 329 15.09 8.46 -21.53
C GLY A 329 16.62 8.35 -21.42
N ALA A 330 17.29 7.86 -22.46
CA ALA A 330 18.74 7.63 -22.49
C ALA A 330 19.33 7.96 -23.89
N PRO A 331 19.41 9.24 -24.27
CA PRO A 331 19.86 9.64 -25.59
C PRO A 331 21.30 9.23 -25.91
N ARG A 332 22.13 8.91 -24.90
CA ARG A 332 23.49 8.40 -25.05
C ARG A 332 23.55 6.89 -25.34
N LEU A 333 22.57 6.12 -24.89
CA LEU A 333 22.48 4.67 -25.16
C LEU A 333 21.85 4.39 -26.53
N ALA A 334 20.93 5.26 -26.98
CA ALA A 334 20.23 5.09 -28.25
C ALA A 334 21.16 4.87 -29.47
N PRO A 335 22.26 5.63 -29.68
CA PRO A 335 23.17 5.39 -30.80
C PRO A 335 23.87 4.03 -30.74
N ARG A 336 24.21 3.55 -29.54
CA ARG A 336 24.83 2.23 -29.35
C ARG A 336 23.84 1.12 -29.69
N LEU A 337 22.59 1.27 -29.28
CA LEU A 337 21.52 0.32 -29.56
C LEU A 337 21.10 0.32 -31.04
N VAL A 338 21.06 1.48 -31.70
CA VAL A 338 20.76 1.61 -33.13
C VAL A 338 21.84 0.99 -34.02
N LYS A 339 23.11 0.95 -33.56
CA LYS A 339 24.19 0.28 -34.30
C LYS A 339 23.99 -1.24 -34.39
N VAL A 340 23.34 -1.84 -33.39
CA VAL A 340 23.10 -3.30 -33.32
C VAL A 340 21.98 -3.74 -34.27
N GLU A 341 20.94 -2.93 -34.48
CA GLU A 341 19.83 -3.25 -35.40
C GLU A 341 19.81 -2.33 -36.65
N ARG A 342 20.72 -2.59 -37.60
CA ARG A 342 20.82 -1.83 -38.88
C ARG A 342 19.48 -1.73 -39.64
N ARG A 343 18.64 -2.78 -39.61
CA ARG A 343 17.34 -2.81 -40.33
C ARG A 343 16.30 -1.85 -39.76
N ILE A 344 16.36 -1.51 -38.46
CA ILE A 344 15.35 -0.66 -37.81
C ILE A 344 15.70 0.82 -37.92
N ARG A 345 16.98 1.13 -38.19
CA ARG A 345 17.45 2.51 -38.37
C ARG A 345 16.54 3.29 -39.33
N TRP A 346 16.13 2.72 -40.46
CA TRP A 346 15.30 3.43 -41.44
C TRP A 346 13.84 3.64 -41.01
N ARG A 347 13.23 2.70 -40.28
CA ARG A 347 11.84 2.81 -39.80
C ARG A 347 11.71 3.56 -38.46
N ALA A 348 12.71 3.46 -37.60
CA ALA A 348 12.74 4.20 -36.34
C ALA A 348 13.24 5.63 -36.52
N MET A 349 14.05 5.96 -37.54
CA MET A 349 14.53 7.32 -37.75
C MET A 349 13.41 8.36 -37.95
N PRO A 350 12.31 8.09 -38.65
CA PRO A 350 11.14 8.96 -38.64
C PRO A 350 10.55 9.11 -37.24
N ILE A 351 10.38 8.04 -36.46
CA ILE A 351 9.84 8.08 -35.08
C ILE A 351 10.78 8.82 -34.12
N ILE A 352 12.09 8.65 -34.28
CA ILE A 352 13.14 9.33 -33.53
C ILE A 352 13.21 10.80 -33.95
N ARG A 353 13.07 11.08 -35.25
CA ARG A 353 12.98 12.44 -35.80
C ARG A 353 11.67 13.09 -35.42
N THR A 354 10.54 12.39 -35.24
CA THR A 354 9.26 12.97 -34.78
C THR A 354 9.20 13.09 -33.26
N ALA A 355 9.80 12.16 -32.51
CA ALA A 355 10.02 12.30 -31.07
C ALA A 355 10.99 13.44 -30.73
N ARG A 356 11.95 13.74 -31.63
CA ARG A 356 12.82 14.91 -31.55
C ARG A 356 12.23 16.15 -32.24
N SER A 357 11.38 15.98 -33.25
CA SER A 357 10.74 17.08 -33.98
C SER A 357 9.53 17.55 -33.20
N ARG A 358 9.75 18.66 -32.49
CA ARG A 358 8.71 19.44 -31.82
C ARG A 358 7.48 19.63 -32.72
N LYS A 359 7.66 19.77 -34.04
CA LYS A 359 6.58 19.95 -35.03
C LYS A 359 5.65 18.71 -35.15
N ALA A 360 6.20 17.50 -35.26
CA ALA A 360 5.38 16.29 -35.38
C ALA A 360 4.65 15.93 -34.08
N ALA A 361 5.31 16.14 -32.93
CA ALA A 361 4.67 15.99 -31.62
C ALA A 361 3.52 16.99 -31.41
N ILE A 362 3.66 18.22 -31.95
CA ILE A 362 2.58 19.21 -31.97
C ILE A 362 1.38 18.71 -32.79
N VAL A 363 1.60 18.17 -34.00
CA VAL A 363 0.49 17.66 -34.85
C VAL A 363 -0.24 16.49 -34.19
N TRP A 364 0.48 15.50 -33.64
CA TRP A 364 -0.15 14.40 -32.91
C TRP A 364 -0.93 14.87 -31.69
N SER A 365 -0.40 15.86 -30.97
CA SER A 365 -1.06 16.38 -29.79
C SER A 365 -2.39 17.09 -30.08
N LEU A 366 -2.70 17.44 -31.34
CA LEU A 366 -4.01 18.01 -31.74
C LEU A 366 -5.13 16.97 -31.63
N HIS A 367 -4.81 15.69 -31.75
CA HIS A 367 -5.78 14.60 -31.72
C HIS A 367 -6.01 14.06 -30.30
N LEU A 368 -5.07 14.28 -29.37
CA LEU A 368 -5.16 13.75 -28.01
C LEU A 368 -6.46 14.17 -27.28
N PRO A 369 -6.93 15.43 -27.32
CA PRO A 369 -8.17 15.81 -26.64
C PRO A 369 -9.42 15.11 -27.20
N LYS A 370 -9.41 14.75 -28.49
CA LYS A 370 -10.50 14.00 -29.15
C LYS A 370 -10.45 12.51 -28.79
N VAL A 371 -9.26 11.91 -28.83
CA VAL A 371 -9.03 10.50 -28.50
C VAL A 371 -9.32 10.22 -27.02
N TYR A 372 -8.92 11.13 -26.14
CA TYR A 372 -9.15 10.97 -24.70
C TYR A 372 -10.52 11.42 -24.23
N GLY A 373 -11.31 12.09 -25.07
CA GLY A 373 -12.73 12.36 -24.76
C GLY A 373 -13.59 11.10 -24.60
N ARG A 374 -13.05 9.91 -24.91
CA ARG A 374 -13.73 8.61 -24.76
C ARG A 374 -13.09 7.66 -23.75
N ALA A 375 -11.97 8.04 -23.12
CA ALA A 375 -11.19 7.11 -22.29
C ALA A 375 -11.44 7.37 -20.81
N SER A 376 -12.07 6.42 -20.12
CA SER A 376 -12.41 6.47 -18.68
C SER A 376 -11.23 6.24 -17.71
N ASP A 377 -9.97 6.18 -18.20
CA ASP A 377 -8.81 5.89 -17.34
C ASP A 377 -8.09 7.19 -16.89
N PRO A 378 -8.16 7.58 -15.59
CA PRO A 378 -7.50 8.76 -15.07
C PRO A 378 -5.98 8.76 -15.25
N ALA A 379 -5.35 7.59 -15.21
CA ALA A 379 -3.90 7.48 -15.37
C ALA A 379 -3.47 7.88 -16.79
N THR A 380 -4.27 7.49 -17.77
CA THR A 380 -4.07 7.84 -19.18
C THR A 380 -4.29 9.34 -19.42
N ALA A 381 -5.36 9.91 -18.86
CA ALA A 381 -5.63 11.35 -18.96
C ALA A 381 -4.50 12.19 -18.33
N CYS A 382 -4.01 11.79 -17.14
CA CYS A 382 -2.84 12.41 -16.50
C CYS A 382 -1.57 12.34 -17.36
N ARG A 383 -1.31 11.20 -18.02
CA ARG A 383 -0.17 11.05 -18.96
C ARG A 383 -0.29 12.00 -20.14
N ALA A 384 -1.50 12.16 -20.69
CA ALA A 384 -1.79 13.06 -21.79
C ALA A 384 -1.61 14.53 -21.39
N ILE A 385 -2.13 14.93 -20.23
CA ILE A 385 -1.91 16.28 -19.65
C ILE A 385 -0.43 16.56 -19.48
N ARG A 386 0.33 15.63 -18.89
CA ARG A 386 1.79 15.75 -18.74
C ARG A 386 2.47 15.94 -20.09
N PHE A 387 2.07 15.18 -21.10
CA PHE A 387 2.64 15.29 -22.44
C PHE A 387 2.32 16.64 -23.08
N LEU A 388 1.05 17.08 -23.06
CA LEU A 388 0.61 18.38 -23.55
C LEU A 388 1.31 19.54 -22.84
N ALA A 389 1.47 19.45 -21.52
CA ALA A 389 2.11 20.46 -20.69
C ALA A 389 3.62 20.56 -20.99
N ARG A 390 4.32 19.43 -21.17
CA ARG A 390 5.73 19.41 -21.63
C ARG A 390 5.88 19.91 -23.05
N LEU A 391 4.89 19.66 -23.89
CA LEU A 391 4.73 20.27 -25.20
C LEU A 391 4.10 21.67 -25.13
N GLY A 392 4.01 22.31 -23.97
CA GLY A 392 3.63 23.72 -23.76
C GLY A 392 2.28 24.10 -24.35
N ARG A 393 1.46 23.11 -24.63
CA ARG A 393 0.08 23.29 -25.05
C ARG A 393 -0.78 23.41 -23.80
N ILE A 394 -0.45 24.41 -22.97
CA ILE A 394 -1.08 24.61 -21.65
C ILE A 394 -2.60 24.77 -21.81
N ARG A 395 -3.07 25.48 -22.85
CA ARG A 395 -4.50 25.60 -23.15
C ARG A 395 -5.16 24.24 -23.39
N ALA A 396 -4.56 23.38 -24.22
CA ALA A 396 -5.09 22.04 -24.48
C ALA A 396 -5.03 21.14 -23.24
N ALA A 397 -3.96 21.26 -22.44
CA ALA A 397 -3.85 20.55 -21.17
C ALA A 397 -4.96 20.98 -20.18
N LYS A 398 -5.28 22.28 -20.12
CA LYS A 398 -6.39 22.82 -19.31
C LYS A 398 -7.76 22.33 -19.79
N MET A 399 -8.01 22.29 -21.10
CA MET A 399 -9.26 21.74 -21.63
C MET A 399 -9.45 20.26 -21.28
N LEU A 400 -8.36 19.47 -21.27
CA LEU A 400 -8.42 18.07 -20.83
C LEU A 400 -8.58 17.97 -19.30
N TYR A 401 -7.97 18.88 -18.56
CA TYR A 401 -8.07 18.97 -17.11
C TYR A 401 -9.48 19.32 -16.62
N GLU A 402 -10.18 20.20 -17.32
CA GLU A 402 -11.57 20.58 -17.05
C GLU A 402 -12.49 19.36 -16.96
N ARG A 403 -12.31 18.38 -17.86
CA ARG A 403 -13.05 17.11 -17.83
C ARG A 403 -12.69 16.25 -16.63
N ILE A 404 -11.38 16.06 -16.37
CA ILE A 404 -10.89 15.35 -15.17
C ILE A 404 -11.48 15.97 -13.90
N CYS A 405 -11.64 17.30 -13.85
CA CYS A 405 -12.14 17.97 -12.66
C CYS A 405 -13.59 17.64 -12.31
N GLN A 406 -14.40 17.30 -13.31
CA GLN A 406 -15.81 16.96 -13.14
C GLN A 406 -15.99 15.50 -12.69
N GLU A 407 -15.10 14.60 -13.13
CA GLU A 407 -15.31 13.15 -12.99
C GLU A 407 -14.44 12.50 -11.91
N GLU A 408 -13.29 13.08 -11.58
CA GLU A 408 -12.24 12.38 -10.82
C GLU A 408 -12.09 12.85 -9.37
N SER A 409 -11.37 12.07 -8.57
CA SER A 409 -11.10 12.40 -7.17
C SER A 409 -10.22 13.66 -7.01
N PRO A 410 -10.28 14.35 -5.85
CA PRO A 410 -9.45 15.53 -5.57
C PRO A 410 -7.94 15.27 -5.72
N GLU A 411 -7.48 14.06 -5.43
CA GLU A 411 -6.06 13.67 -5.54
C GLU A 411 -5.61 13.63 -7.01
N VAL A 412 -6.42 13.05 -7.90
CA VAL A 412 -6.15 12.97 -9.34
C VAL A 412 -6.15 14.37 -9.94
N ARG A 413 -7.14 15.21 -9.57
CA ARG A 413 -7.20 16.63 -9.96
C ARG A 413 -5.96 17.39 -9.52
N THR A 414 -5.52 17.19 -8.28
CA THR A 414 -4.33 17.87 -7.75
C THR A 414 -3.06 17.42 -8.49
N ALA A 415 -2.92 16.12 -8.74
CA ALA A 415 -1.80 15.58 -9.50
C ALA A 415 -1.75 16.13 -10.94
N ALA A 416 -2.89 16.18 -11.63
CA ALA A 416 -2.97 16.69 -12.99
C ALA A 416 -2.70 18.21 -13.06
N GLY A 417 -3.27 19.01 -12.14
CA GLY A 417 -2.99 20.44 -12.02
C GLY A 417 -1.50 20.73 -11.79
N ASN A 418 -0.86 19.95 -10.90
CA ASN A 418 0.59 20.01 -10.68
C ASN A 418 1.41 19.67 -11.94
N MET A 419 0.95 18.77 -12.80
CA MET A 419 1.61 18.49 -14.08
C MET A 419 1.52 19.67 -15.06
N ILE A 420 0.39 20.38 -15.08
CA ILE A 420 0.20 21.59 -15.89
C ILE A 420 1.11 22.72 -15.39
N LEU A 421 1.08 22.99 -14.08
CA LEU A 421 1.94 23.99 -13.44
C LEU A 421 3.41 23.69 -13.72
N HIS A 422 3.83 22.44 -13.50
CA HIS A 422 5.20 22.04 -13.77
C HIS A 422 5.56 22.18 -15.26
N GLY A 423 4.67 21.82 -16.19
CA GLY A 423 4.92 22.03 -17.62
C GLY A 423 5.07 23.51 -17.99
N ALA A 424 4.28 24.39 -17.37
CA ALA A 424 4.40 25.85 -17.54
C ALA A 424 5.76 26.37 -17.05
N THR A 425 6.35 25.76 -16.00
CA THR A 425 7.70 26.09 -15.53
C THR A 425 8.80 25.72 -16.54
N GLN A 426 8.59 24.65 -17.33
CA GLN A 426 9.65 24.06 -18.16
C GLN A 426 9.80 24.72 -19.53
N ARG A 427 8.73 25.32 -20.08
CA ARG A 427 8.63 25.47 -21.54
C ARG A 427 8.38 26.88 -22.07
N LEU A 428 8.74 27.90 -21.30
CA LEU A 428 8.80 29.24 -21.83
C LEU A 428 10.19 29.41 -22.48
N ASP A 429 10.19 29.63 -23.79
CA ASP A 429 11.38 29.70 -24.63
C ASP A 429 12.50 30.53 -23.98
N ARG A 430 13.76 30.17 -24.27
CA ARG A 430 14.95 30.88 -23.77
C ARG A 430 14.87 32.40 -23.96
N ALA A 431 14.07 32.87 -24.92
CA ALA A 431 13.83 34.27 -25.23
C ALA A 431 12.91 35.03 -24.24
N ARG A 432 12.16 34.36 -23.35
CA ARG A 432 11.28 35.07 -22.40
C ARG A 432 12.00 35.46 -21.11
N SER A 433 11.79 36.71 -20.70
CA SER A 433 12.28 37.23 -19.42
C SER A 433 11.78 36.36 -18.25
N PRO A 434 12.61 36.15 -17.21
CA PRO A 434 12.20 35.38 -16.03
C PRO A 434 10.91 35.90 -15.39
N ALA A 435 10.73 37.23 -15.34
CA ALA A 435 9.54 37.90 -14.82
C ALA A 435 8.25 37.41 -15.50
N GLN A 436 8.26 37.33 -16.83
CA GLN A 436 7.09 36.87 -17.59
C GLN A 436 6.76 35.41 -17.30
N ARG A 437 7.77 34.59 -16.94
CA ARG A 437 7.54 33.19 -16.55
C ARG A 437 6.84 33.08 -15.21
N VAL A 438 7.28 33.87 -14.23
CA VAL A 438 6.62 33.95 -12.92
C VAL A 438 5.16 34.37 -13.09
N ARG A 439 4.90 35.45 -13.85
CA ARG A 439 3.52 35.91 -14.15
C ARG A 439 2.67 34.84 -14.85
N THR A 440 3.25 34.13 -15.82
CA THR A 440 2.52 33.06 -16.54
C THR A 440 2.15 31.92 -15.60
N VAL A 441 3.06 31.47 -14.73
CA VAL A 441 2.78 30.38 -13.79
C VAL A 441 1.78 30.83 -12.72
N ALA A 442 1.91 32.05 -12.21
CA ALA A 442 0.95 32.65 -11.27
C ALA A 442 -0.46 32.70 -11.88
N TYR A 443 -0.59 33.17 -13.13
CA TYR A 443 -1.86 33.16 -13.85
C TYR A 443 -2.44 31.75 -14.04
N VAL A 444 -1.60 30.77 -14.42
CA VAL A 444 -2.04 29.38 -14.57
C VAL A 444 -2.51 28.83 -13.22
N TYR A 445 -1.78 29.09 -12.13
CA TYR A 445 -2.17 28.68 -10.78
C TYR A 445 -3.51 29.28 -10.37
N LYS A 446 -3.65 30.61 -10.49
CA LYS A 446 -4.89 31.33 -10.19
C LYS A 446 -6.07 30.75 -10.96
N THR A 447 -5.88 30.50 -12.26
CA THR A 447 -6.93 29.88 -13.06
C THR A 447 -7.28 28.45 -12.61
N LEU A 448 -6.29 27.66 -12.19
CA LEU A 448 -6.52 26.31 -11.69
C LEU A 448 -7.34 26.32 -10.41
N VAL A 449 -7.00 27.20 -9.47
CA VAL A 449 -7.72 27.35 -8.20
C VAL A 449 -9.15 27.86 -8.44
N GLU A 450 -9.29 28.98 -9.16
CA GLU A 450 -10.56 29.68 -9.31
C GLU A 450 -11.56 28.93 -10.21
N LYS A 451 -11.10 28.32 -11.30
CA LYS A 451 -12.01 27.72 -12.30
C LYS A 451 -12.17 26.21 -12.20
N TYR A 452 -11.21 25.52 -11.58
CA TYR A 452 -11.14 24.06 -11.65
C TYR A 452 -11.05 23.39 -10.28
N ALA A 453 -11.37 24.12 -9.20
CA ALA A 453 -11.34 23.62 -7.83
C ALA A 453 -10.02 22.90 -7.47
N PHE A 454 -8.90 23.38 -8.01
CA PHE A 454 -7.58 22.81 -7.76
C PHE A 454 -7.17 23.08 -6.30
N VAL A 455 -6.99 22.01 -5.53
CA VAL A 455 -6.53 22.09 -4.14
C VAL A 455 -5.00 22.03 -4.11
N PRO A 456 -4.30 23.11 -3.72
CA PRO A 456 -2.84 23.10 -3.69
C PRO A 456 -2.30 22.11 -2.65
N ASP A 457 -1.27 21.36 -3.04
CA ASP A 457 -0.53 20.46 -2.14
C ASP A 457 0.94 20.93 -1.96
N ARG A 458 1.72 20.17 -1.18
CA ARG A 458 3.14 20.47 -0.95
C ARG A 458 3.97 20.40 -2.25
N VAL A 459 3.52 19.63 -3.24
CA VAL A 459 4.16 19.58 -4.56
C VAL A 459 3.87 20.89 -5.32
N THR A 460 2.66 21.43 -5.21
CA THR A 460 2.30 22.75 -5.74
C THR A 460 3.19 23.84 -5.16
N VAL A 461 3.33 23.88 -3.83
CA VAL A 461 4.22 24.83 -3.12
C VAL A 461 5.66 24.71 -3.65
N ASN A 462 6.18 23.49 -3.77
CA ASN A 462 7.51 23.26 -4.33
C ASN A 462 7.66 23.76 -5.78
N ILE A 463 6.63 23.61 -6.63
CA ILE A 463 6.66 24.08 -8.02
C ILE A 463 6.70 25.62 -8.05
N LEU A 464 5.89 26.29 -7.22
CA LEU A 464 5.84 27.75 -7.13
C LEU A 464 7.16 28.32 -6.59
N LEU A 465 7.71 27.76 -5.51
CA LEU A 465 9.00 28.17 -4.95
C LEU A 465 10.15 27.93 -5.93
N LYS A 466 10.14 26.78 -6.62
CA LYS A 466 11.12 26.49 -7.66
C LYS A 466 11.08 27.52 -8.79
N MET A 467 9.90 28.04 -9.12
CA MET A 467 9.78 29.10 -10.12
C MET A 467 10.44 30.41 -9.70
N LEU A 468 10.26 30.81 -8.45
CA LEU A 468 10.97 31.96 -7.88
C LEU A 468 12.49 31.77 -7.95
N LEU A 469 12.98 30.61 -7.51
CA LEU A 469 14.42 30.28 -7.48
C LEU A 469 15.06 30.19 -8.88
N LEU A 470 14.27 29.87 -9.92
CA LEU A 470 14.74 29.88 -11.30
C LEU A 470 14.74 31.30 -11.90
N GLY A 471 14.04 32.24 -11.27
CA GLY A 471 14.10 33.65 -11.61
C GLY A 471 15.41 34.25 -11.12
N LYS A 472 16.17 34.91 -12.00
CA LYS A 472 17.34 35.72 -11.60
C LYS A 472 16.93 37.04 -10.89
N GLN A 473 15.77 37.05 -10.24
CA GLN A 473 15.21 38.23 -9.56
C GLN A 473 15.55 38.27 -8.08
N LEU A 474 15.93 37.12 -7.52
CA LEU A 474 16.33 37.03 -6.12
C LEU A 474 17.84 37.16 -6.02
N ASP A 475 18.30 38.08 -5.17
CA ASP A 475 19.69 38.10 -4.73
C ASP A 475 19.96 37.01 -3.67
N ALA A 476 21.20 36.91 -3.21
CA ALA A 476 21.59 35.93 -2.21
C ALA A 476 20.85 36.14 -0.87
N ALA A 477 20.67 37.38 -0.41
CA ALA A 477 20.01 37.70 0.86
C ALA A 477 18.52 37.37 0.81
N GLN A 478 17.83 37.71 -0.27
CA GLN A 478 16.43 37.37 -0.53
C GLN A 478 16.23 35.86 -0.65
N THR A 479 17.18 35.13 -1.25
CA THR A 479 17.12 33.66 -1.32
C THR A 479 17.29 33.01 0.06
N ARG A 480 18.15 33.56 0.93
CA ARG A 480 18.24 33.16 2.35
C ARG A 480 16.93 33.43 3.09
N GLY A 481 16.35 34.62 2.91
CA GLY A 481 15.04 35.01 3.46
C GLY A 481 13.91 34.07 3.04
N LEU A 482 13.89 33.70 1.76
CA LEU A 482 12.93 32.76 1.21
C LEU A 482 13.09 31.35 1.83
N PHE A 483 14.32 30.89 2.05
CA PHE A 483 14.56 29.60 2.69
C PHE A 483 14.07 29.58 4.16
N ASP A 484 14.31 30.66 4.90
CA ASP A 484 13.82 30.82 6.27
C ASP A 484 12.29 30.87 6.32
N ALA A 485 11.64 31.52 5.35
CA ALA A 485 10.19 31.49 5.20
C ALA A 485 9.66 30.06 4.95
N VAL A 486 10.34 29.26 4.14
CA VAL A 486 9.98 27.86 3.88
C VAL A 486 10.08 27.01 5.15
N ILE A 487 11.10 27.22 5.99
CA ILE A 487 11.19 26.55 7.30
C ILE A 487 10.00 26.94 8.18
N ARG A 488 9.64 28.22 8.23
CA ARG A 488 8.46 28.71 8.97
C ARG A 488 7.14 28.14 8.44
N MET A 489 7.06 27.75 7.17
CA MET A 489 5.93 27.02 6.58
C MET A 489 5.87 25.53 6.97
N GLY A 490 6.76 25.09 7.87
CA GLY A 490 6.80 23.73 8.42
C GLY A 490 7.87 22.82 7.81
N TYR A 491 8.71 23.31 6.88
CA TYR A 491 9.81 22.49 6.36
C TYR A 491 10.91 22.31 7.41
N PRO A 492 11.54 21.13 7.46
CA PRO A 492 12.48 20.80 8.53
C PRO A 492 13.80 21.55 8.43
N SER A 493 14.25 22.18 9.52
CA SER A 493 15.55 22.85 9.61
C SER A 493 16.73 21.88 9.87
N GLY A 494 16.46 20.59 10.11
CA GLY A 494 17.48 19.59 10.45
C GLY A 494 18.09 19.73 11.84
N ARG A 495 17.65 20.71 12.63
CA ARG A 495 17.98 20.87 14.05
C ARG A 495 16.69 20.92 14.87
N ALA A 496 16.79 20.68 16.18
CA ALA A 496 15.70 21.04 17.08
C ALA A 496 15.38 22.53 16.85
N VAL A 497 14.10 22.82 16.57
CA VAL A 497 13.67 24.19 16.24
C VAL A 497 13.92 25.05 17.46
N THR A 498 14.96 25.88 17.42
CA THR A 498 15.13 26.95 18.39
C THR A 498 14.04 27.98 18.10
N GLN A 499 13.05 28.02 18.98
CA GLN A 499 12.04 29.07 18.93
C GLN A 499 12.67 30.39 19.37
N ASP A 500 12.27 31.48 18.73
CA ASP A 500 12.55 32.81 19.26
C ASP A 500 11.74 33.06 20.54
N LYS A 501 11.95 34.21 21.19
CA LYS A 501 11.19 34.62 22.38
C LYS A 501 9.67 34.66 22.16
N ARG A 502 9.21 34.64 20.91
CA ARG A 502 7.79 34.68 20.49
C ARG A 502 7.27 33.30 20.05
N GLY A 503 8.02 32.22 20.28
CA GLY A 503 7.61 30.87 19.87
C GLY A 503 7.73 30.61 18.36
N THR A 504 8.22 31.57 17.58
CA THR A 504 8.35 31.44 16.13
C THR A 504 9.64 30.69 15.79
N PRO A 505 9.61 29.71 14.87
CA PRO A 505 10.82 29.01 14.44
C PRO A 505 11.86 30.00 13.91
N LYS A 506 13.06 30.02 14.51
CA LYS A 506 14.19 30.72 13.89
C LYS A 506 14.52 30.06 12.55
N GLY A 507 14.73 30.90 11.54
CA GLY A 507 15.19 30.47 10.22
C GLY A 507 16.57 29.81 10.29
N ALA A 508 16.99 29.16 9.20
CA ALA A 508 18.33 28.65 9.10
C ALA A 508 19.38 29.77 8.94
N PHE A 509 18.99 30.95 8.47
CA PHE A 509 19.90 32.07 8.19
C PHE A 509 19.66 33.31 9.06
N ASP A 510 18.76 33.24 10.04
CA ASP A 510 18.41 34.33 10.97
C ASP A 510 18.00 35.62 10.23
N THR A 511 17.35 35.50 9.08
CA THR A 511 16.91 36.67 8.29
C THR A 511 15.63 37.30 8.83
N SER A 512 15.54 38.63 8.75
CA SER A 512 14.37 39.40 9.16
C SER A 512 13.13 39.01 8.33
N SER A 513 12.04 38.69 9.04
CA SER A 513 10.86 38.02 8.53
C SER A 513 10.17 38.71 7.35
N THR A 514 9.99 37.98 6.25
CA THR A 514 8.82 38.15 5.37
C THR A 514 7.70 37.24 5.88
N GLU A 515 6.55 37.80 6.25
CA GLU A 515 5.42 37.02 6.78
C GLU A 515 4.74 36.17 5.71
N SER A 516 4.75 36.61 4.46
CA SER A 516 4.16 35.90 3.33
C SER A 516 5.16 35.78 2.18
N VAL A 517 5.17 34.60 1.54
CA VAL A 517 5.91 34.39 0.30
C VAL A 517 4.95 34.61 -0.85
N VAL A 518 5.30 35.50 -1.78
CA VAL A 518 4.47 35.83 -2.95
C VAL A 518 5.21 35.44 -4.23
N VAL A 519 4.50 34.81 -5.17
CA VAL A 519 4.98 34.43 -6.52
C VAL A 519 4.19 35.21 -7.56
N GLY A 520 4.77 36.31 -8.03
CA GLY A 520 4.05 37.27 -8.88
C GLY A 520 3.01 38.00 -8.04
N ASP A 521 1.73 37.74 -8.30
CA ASP A 521 0.56 38.27 -7.59
C ASP A 521 -0.10 37.21 -6.67
N VAL A 522 0.50 36.03 -6.54
CA VAL A 522 -0.08 34.89 -5.83
C VAL A 522 0.65 34.62 -4.51
N ALA A 523 -0.08 34.65 -3.39
CA ALA A 523 0.45 34.17 -2.11
C ALA A 523 0.65 32.64 -2.12
N VAL A 524 1.81 32.17 -1.68
CA VAL A 524 2.09 30.74 -1.55
C VAL A 524 1.26 30.16 -0.40
N PRO A 525 0.42 29.14 -0.62
CA PRO A 525 -0.47 28.62 0.41
C PRO A 525 0.32 27.95 1.55
N ARG A 526 -0.09 28.23 2.80
CA ARG A 526 0.34 27.49 3.99
C ARG A 526 -0.54 26.26 4.12
N LEU A 527 0.06 25.08 4.14
CA LEU A 527 -0.67 23.81 4.16
C LEU A 527 -0.45 23.11 5.50
N ALA A 528 -1.52 22.57 6.10
CA ALA A 528 -1.43 21.74 7.30
C ALA A 528 -1.02 20.29 6.99
N THR A 529 -0.98 19.91 5.71
CA THR A 529 -0.71 18.53 5.29
C THR A 529 0.73 18.09 5.64
N PRO A 530 0.91 16.82 6.05
CA PRO A 530 2.21 16.30 6.45
C PRO A 530 3.23 16.35 5.31
N LEU A 531 4.47 16.71 5.64
CA LEU A 531 5.57 16.76 4.69
C LEU A 531 6.21 15.39 4.52
N MET A 532 6.48 14.99 3.28
CA MET A 532 7.18 13.76 2.95
C MET A 532 8.61 14.12 2.52
N TYR A 533 9.62 13.46 3.07
CA TYR A 533 11.01 13.82 2.83
C TYR A 533 11.41 13.66 1.35
N ALA A 534 11.21 12.48 0.78
CA ALA A 534 11.66 12.16 -0.57
C ALA A 534 10.84 12.90 -1.63
N ARG A 535 9.53 13.07 -1.39
CA ARG A 535 8.61 13.75 -2.31
C ARG A 535 8.64 15.27 -2.20
N HIS A 536 8.74 15.84 -0.99
CA HIS A 536 8.57 17.28 -0.76
C HIS A 536 9.88 17.97 -0.35
N VAL A 537 10.56 17.50 0.69
CA VAL A 537 11.70 18.23 1.28
C VAL A 537 12.94 18.17 0.37
N ARG A 538 13.38 16.95 0.03
CA ARG A 538 14.62 16.72 -0.72
C ARG A 538 14.64 17.42 -2.08
N PRO A 539 13.58 17.37 -2.91
CA PRO A 539 13.59 18.06 -4.20
C PRO A 539 13.64 19.58 -4.07
N LEU A 540 12.95 20.15 -3.07
CA LEU A 540 12.95 21.59 -2.84
C LEU A 540 14.33 22.07 -2.37
N TYR A 541 14.92 21.40 -1.38
CA TYR A 541 16.22 21.81 -0.82
C TYR A 541 17.33 21.70 -1.85
N LYS A 542 17.30 20.69 -2.72
CA LYS A 542 18.20 20.61 -3.88
C LYS A 542 18.03 21.80 -4.84
N SER A 543 16.82 22.35 -4.98
CA SER A 543 16.58 23.54 -5.79
C SER A 543 17.20 24.79 -5.16
N PHE A 544 17.10 24.95 -3.84
CA PHE A 544 17.79 26.01 -3.09
C PHE A 544 19.31 25.90 -3.16
N ILE A 545 19.87 24.71 -2.93
CA ILE A 545 21.32 24.47 -3.05
C ILE A 545 21.83 24.91 -4.42
N LYS A 546 21.11 24.52 -5.48
CA LYS A 546 21.45 24.93 -6.84
C LYS A 546 21.36 26.44 -7.03
N ALA A 547 20.30 27.08 -6.51
CA ALA A 547 20.10 28.52 -6.62
C ALA A 547 21.23 29.31 -5.92
N PHE A 548 21.59 28.92 -4.69
CA PHE A 548 22.69 29.55 -3.96
C PHE A 548 24.03 29.45 -4.70
N TYR A 549 24.37 28.29 -5.27
CA TYR A 549 25.59 28.17 -6.08
C TYR A 549 25.56 29.05 -7.33
N VAL A 550 24.40 29.19 -8.00
CA VAL A 550 24.25 30.07 -9.17
C VAL A 550 24.43 31.54 -8.79
N LEU A 551 24.06 31.92 -7.56
CA LEU A 551 24.23 33.27 -7.00
C LEU A 551 25.61 33.51 -6.37
N GLY A 552 26.52 32.52 -6.38
CA GLY A 552 27.84 32.63 -5.75
C GLY A 552 27.87 32.43 -4.22
N ASP A 553 26.73 32.12 -3.59
CA ASP A 553 26.62 31.93 -2.14
C ASP A 553 26.89 30.47 -1.73
N ALA A 554 28.15 30.07 -1.85
CA ALA A 554 28.57 28.71 -1.53
C ALA A 554 28.34 28.34 -0.04
N GLN A 555 28.42 29.33 0.87
CA GLN A 555 28.21 29.11 2.29
C GLN A 555 26.77 28.69 2.58
N ALA A 556 25.78 29.41 2.04
CA ALA A 556 24.38 29.04 2.20
C ALA A 556 24.06 27.69 1.57
N ALA A 557 24.61 27.41 0.38
CA ALA A 557 24.46 26.10 -0.27
C ALA A 557 24.97 24.95 0.63
N ARG A 558 26.17 25.09 1.21
CA ARG A 558 26.74 24.09 2.13
C ARG A 558 25.89 23.93 3.39
N ARG A 559 25.32 25.02 3.92
CA ARG A 559 24.42 24.95 5.09
C ARG A 559 23.18 24.13 4.80
N VAL A 560 22.52 24.35 3.65
CA VAL A 560 21.34 23.55 3.24
C VAL A 560 21.71 22.08 2.97
N VAL A 561 22.90 21.81 2.42
CA VAL A 561 23.43 20.43 2.30
C VAL A 561 23.59 19.78 3.67
N GLY A 562 24.13 20.51 4.66
CA GLY A 562 24.23 20.06 6.04
C GLY A 562 22.89 19.65 6.61
N ILE A 563 21.86 20.50 6.44
CA ILE A 563 20.48 20.19 6.86
C ILE A 563 19.97 18.91 6.20
N LEU A 564 20.13 18.76 4.88
CA LEU A 564 19.73 17.52 4.18
C LEU A 564 20.44 16.30 4.75
N LYS A 565 21.77 16.38 4.96
CA LYS A 565 22.55 15.28 5.53
C LYS A 565 22.04 14.91 6.93
N THR A 566 21.78 15.88 7.80
CA THR A 566 21.26 15.63 9.15
C THR A 566 19.90 14.93 9.11
N LEU A 567 19.02 15.34 8.18
CA LEU A 567 17.72 14.68 7.98
C LEU A 567 17.86 13.25 7.43
N GLU A 568 18.85 13.01 6.58
CA GLU A 568 19.15 11.67 6.07
C GLU A 568 19.74 10.77 7.17
N THR A 569 20.64 11.28 8.01
CA THR A 569 21.26 10.51 9.11
C THR A 569 20.28 10.18 10.23
N GLY A 570 19.43 11.12 10.64
CA GLY A 570 18.46 10.91 11.73
C GLY A 570 17.39 9.86 11.42
N LYS A 571 17.26 9.44 10.16
CA LYS A 571 16.34 8.40 9.70
C LYS A 571 16.99 7.46 8.69
N ALA A 572 18.30 7.20 8.85
CA ALA A 572 19.06 6.29 8.00
C ALA A 572 18.41 4.90 7.90
N SER A 573 17.76 4.45 8.97
CA SER A 573 16.97 3.21 9.01
C SER A 573 15.76 3.25 8.06
N HIS A 574 15.08 4.38 7.89
CA HIS A 574 13.97 4.54 6.93
C HIS A 574 14.46 4.67 5.48
N LEU A 575 15.60 5.33 5.25
CA LEU A 575 16.24 5.42 3.92
C LEU A 575 16.78 4.07 3.45
N ALA A 576 17.41 3.29 4.32
CA ALA A 576 17.84 1.93 4.04
C ALA A 576 16.63 1.03 3.70
N LYS A 577 15.50 1.28 4.39
CA LYS A 577 14.19 0.68 4.10
C LYS A 577 13.43 1.41 2.99
N GLY A 578 14.06 2.34 2.24
CA GLY A 578 13.52 3.14 1.13
C GLY A 578 12.07 3.62 1.28
N GLN A 579 11.65 3.86 2.52
CA GLN A 579 10.35 4.41 2.86
C GLN A 579 10.47 5.93 2.82
N ASP A 580 9.55 6.61 2.13
CA ASP A 580 9.36 8.03 2.38
C ASP A 580 8.71 8.20 3.76
N TRP A 581 9.16 9.16 4.56
CA TRP A 581 8.67 9.36 5.92
C TRP A 581 8.03 10.72 6.07
N VAL A 582 7.03 10.78 6.96
CA VAL A 582 6.49 12.04 7.43
C VAL A 582 7.56 12.74 8.25
N VAL A 583 7.93 13.94 7.81
CA VAL A 583 8.77 14.85 8.59
C VAL A 583 7.81 15.62 9.50
N GLY A 584 7.69 15.16 10.75
CA GLY A 584 6.96 15.90 11.76
C GLY A 584 7.70 17.20 12.05
N GLY A 585 7.05 18.33 11.79
CA GLY A 585 7.43 19.57 12.46
C GLY A 585 7.12 19.37 13.94
N GLY A 586 8.13 19.39 14.80
CA GLY A 586 8.03 19.07 16.23
C GLY A 586 7.26 20.08 17.08
N GLY A 587 6.09 20.53 16.63
CA GLY A 587 5.30 21.59 17.29
C GLY A 587 3.82 21.29 17.47
N GLY A 588 3.38 20.02 17.35
CA GLY A 588 2.04 19.62 17.73
C GLY A 588 1.97 19.35 19.23
N GLN A 589 1.86 20.38 20.06
CA GLN A 589 1.38 20.22 21.43
C GLN A 589 0.03 19.49 21.34
N ARG A 590 -0.03 18.28 21.91
CA ARG A 590 -1.31 17.70 22.33
C ARG A 590 -1.87 18.68 23.36
N GLN A 591 -2.89 19.45 22.99
CA GLN A 591 -3.76 20.07 23.98
C GLN A 591 -4.41 18.91 24.74
N THR A 592 -3.86 18.58 25.89
CA THR A 592 -4.58 17.88 26.94
C THR A 592 -5.60 18.87 27.45
N GLY A 593 -6.86 18.72 27.02
CA GLY A 593 -7.98 19.42 27.64
C GLY A 593 -8.05 19.03 29.11
N ALA A 594 -8.05 20.05 29.97
CA ALA A 594 -8.57 19.97 31.33
C ALA A 594 -10.10 20.06 31.27
#